data_AF-A0A2A6R0F3-F1
#
_entry.id   AF-A0A2A6R0F3-F1
#
_cell.length_a   1.000
_cell.length_b   1.000
_cell.length_c   1.000
_cell.angle_alpha   90.00
_cell.angle_beta   90.00
_cell.angle_gamma   90.00
#
_symmetry.space_group_name_H-M   'P 1'
#
loop_
_entity.id
_entity.type
_entity.pdbx_description
1 polymer ?
#
loop_
_entity_poly.entity_id
_entity_poly.type
_entity_poly.pdbx_seq_one_letter_code
_entity_poly.pdbx_strand_id
1 'polypeptide(L)' 'MVAASLVPGAFYWAKSSKYFDGRATIVQVSTVFGDDPAYWTLALLGTDQHAMPADFEIIASVELPEEYPLRQAAE' A
#
# COMPACT_ATOMS: atom_id res chain seq x y z
N MET A 1 1.48 12.69 -15.48
CA MET A 1 1.24 12.04 -14.17
C MET A 1 0.61 10.71 -14.46
N VAL A 2 1.35 9.62 -14.24
CA VAL A 2 0.76 8.28 -14.29
C VAL A 2 -0.08 8.18 -13.03
N ALA A 3 -1.39 8.46 -13.15
CA ALA A 3 -2.33 7.92 -12.18
C ALA A 3 -2.26 6.41 -12.39
N ALA A 4 -1.32 5.76 -11.70
CA ALA A 4 -1.28 4.31 -11.64
C ALA A 4 -2.66 3.90 -11.15
N SER A 5 -3.39 3.16 -11.97
CA SER A 5 -4.69 2.61 -11.61
C SER A 5 -4.48 1.73 -10.38
N LEU A 6 -4.71 2.31 -9.21
CA LEU A 6 -4.61 1.61 -7.93
C LEU A 6 -5.58 0.43 -7.97
N VAL A 7 -5.18 -0.67 -7.34
CA VAL A 7 -6.02 -1.87 -7.23
C VAL A 7 -6.54 -1.94 -5.81
N PRO A 8 -7.86 -2.14 -5.60
CA PRO A 8 -8.43 -2.20 -4.25
C PRO A 8 -7.83 -3.38 -3.47
N GLY A 9 -7.46 -3.14 -2.21
CA GLY A 9 -6.82 -4.12 -1.34
C GLY A 9 -5.35 -4.42 -1.64
N ALA A 10 -4.79 -3.90 -2.74
CA ALA A 10 -3.40 -4.14 -3.10
C ALA A 10 -2.44 -3.27 -2.29
N PHE A 11 -1.19 -3.76 -2.19
CA PHE A 11 -0.11 -3.11 -1.46
C PHE A 11 0.85 -2.44 -2.42
N TYR A 12 1.34 -1.27 -2.04
CA TYR A 12 2.29 -0.49 -2.83
C TYR A 12 3.41 0.07 -1.97
N TRP A 13 4.61 0.13 -2.55
CA TRP A 13 5.68 0.97 -2.06
C TRP A 13 5.35 2.43 -2.37
N ALA A 14 5.40 3.27 -1.34
CA ALA A 14 5.10 4.68 -1.47
C ALA A 14 6.03 5.53 -0.59
N LYS A 15 6.14 6.81 -0.95
CA LYS A 15 6.79 7.84 -0.13
C LYS A 15 5.83 9.00 0.09
N SER A 16 5.93 9.64 1.24
CA SER A 16 5.24 10.89 1.51
C SER A 16 6.13 11.81 2.31
N SER A 17 6.12 13.10 2.00
CA SER A 17 6.81 14.12 2.82
C SER A 17 6.10 14.37 4.15
N LYS A 18 4.82 14.02 4.27
CA LYS A 18 4.01 14.21 5.47
C LYS A 18 4.06 13.03 6.44
N TYR A 19 4.35 11.83 5.93
CA TYR A 19 4.30 10.58 6.70
C TYR A 19 5.64 9.84 6.65
N PHE A 20 5.95 9.09 7.71
CA PHE A 20 7.13 8.21 7.79
C PHE A 20 8.46 8.91 7.45
N ASP A 21 8.60 10.20 7.75
CA ASP A 21 9.82 11.01 7.55
C ASP A 21 10.37 10.97 6.10
N GLY A 22 9.49 10.86 5.10
CA GLY A 22 9.92 10.78 3.69
C GLY A 22 10.52 9.43 3.28
N ARG A 23 10.55 8.45 4.18
CA ARG A 23 11.09 7.12 3.90
C ARG A 23 10.12 6.32 3.05
N ALA A 24 10.67 5.40 2.25
CA ALA A 24 9.85 4.44 1.53
C ALA A 24 9.15 3.53 2.55
N THR A 25 7.84 3.41 2.40
CA THR A 25 6.98 2.58 3.25
C THR A 25 6.02 1.78 2.38
N ILE A 26 5.39 0.77 2.97
CA ILE A 26 4.33 0.00 2.33
C ILE A 26 2.98 0.56 2.82
N VAL A 27 2.09 0.81 1.86
CA VAL A 27 0.70 1.23 2.10
C VAL A 27 -0.25 0.26 1.41
N GLN A 28 -1.49 0.17 1.91
CA GLN A 28 -2.54 -0.63 1.29
C GLN A 28 -3.66 0.27 0.77
N VAL A 29 -4.17 -0.02 -0.43
CA VAL A 29 -5.37 0.65 -0.95
C VAL A 29 -6.60 0.13 -0.19
N SER A 30 -7.21 0.99 0.60
CA SER A 30 -8.36 0.70 1.44
C SER A 30 -9.65 1.21 0.79
N THR A 31 -10.65 0.33 0.71
CA THR A 31 -12.01 0.61 0.22
C THR A 31 -13.03 0.75 1.35
N VAL A 32 -12.56 0.86 2.61
CA VAL A 32 -13.44 0.95 3.81
C VAL A 32 -14.44 2.11 3.73
N PHE A 33 -14.08 3.21 3.08
CA PHE A 33 -14.93 4.40 2.95
C PHE A 33 -15.85 4.36 1.71
N GLY A 34 -15.69 3.38 0.83
CA GLY A 34 -16.48 3.23 -0.38
C GLY A 34 -15.78 2.39 -1.44
N ASP A 35 -16.58 1.69 -2.24
CA ASP A 35 -16.08 0.87 -3.36
C ASP A 35 -15.67 1.73 -4.57
N ASP A 36 -16.27 2.92 -4.73
CA ASP A 36 -15.92 3.83 -5.80
C ASP A 36 -14.51 4.43 -5.59
N PRO A 37 -13.64 4.47 -6.63
CA PRO A 37 -12.27 4.96 -6.53
C PRO A 37 -12.11 6.36 -5.92
N ALA A 38 -13.13 7.21 -5.98
CA ALA A 38 -13.11 8.53 -5.35
C ALA A 38 -13.08 8.49 -3.82
N TYR A 39 -13.49 7.37 -3.21
CA TYR A 39 -13.46 7.14 -1.76
C TYR A 39 -12.27 6.32 -1.29
N TRP A 40 -11.41 5.88 -2.21
CA TRP A 40 -10.26 5.05 -1.83
C TRP A 40 -9.23 5.87 -1.08
N THR A 41 -8.66 5.23 -0.07
CA THR A 41 -7.62 5.81 0.78
C THR A 41 -6.44 4.85 0.90
N LEU A 42 -5.32 5.34 1.39
CA LEU A 42 -4.15 4.52 1.71
C LEU A 42 -4.12 4.26 3.21
N ALA A 43 -4.26 2.99 3.61
CA ALA A 43 -4.06 2.56 4.97
C ALA A 43 -2.56 2.56 5.30
N LEU A 44 -2.20 3.21 6.40
CA LEU A 44 -0.83 3.36 6.86
C LEU A 44 -0.47 2.20 7.79
N LEU A 45 0.33 1.25 7.28
CA LEU A 45 0.67 0.03 8.00
C LEU A 45 1.39 0.33 9.33
N GLY A 46 1.03 -0.44 10.37
CA GLY A 46 1.48 -0.20 11.73
C GLY A 46 0.68 0.86 12.49
N THR A 47 -0.37 1.41 11.87
CA THR A 47 -1.30 2.36 12.48
C THR A 47 -2.74 2.05 12.07
N ASP A 48 -3.71 2.72 12.68
CA ASP A 48 -5.13 2.68 12.28
C ASP A 48 -5.49 3.84 11.31
N GLN A 49 -4.49 4.61 10.87
CA GLN A 49 -4.73 5.82 10.08
C GLN A 49 -4.84 5.54 8.59
N HIS A 50 -5.64 6.38 7.93
CA HIS A 50 -5.79 6.43 6.48
C HIS A 50 -5.39 7.82 5.96
N ALA A 51 -4.81 7.85 4.76
CA ALA A 51 -4.42 9.09 4.10
C ALA A 51 -4.88 9.11 2.64
N MET A 52 -4.95 10.29 2.04
CA MET A 52 -5.36 10.41 0.64
C MET A 52 -4.26 9.87 -0.28
N PRO A 53 -4.59 9.14 -1.35
CA PRO A 53 -3.59 8.67 -2.31
C PRO A 53 -2.74 9.79 -2.91
N ALA A 54 -3.32 10.98 -3.06
CA ALA A 54 -2.62 12.17 -3.56
C ALA A 54 -1.52 12.72 -2.62
N ASP A 55 -1.51 12.33 -1.34
CA ASP A 55 -0.44 12.69 -0.40
C ASP A 55 0.81 11.80 -0.55
N PHE A 56 0.78 10.82 -1.45
CA PHE A 56 1.82 9.83 -1.64
C PHE A 56 2.32 9.79 -3.09
N GLU A 57 3.62 9.60 -3.23
CA GLU A 57 4.24 9.16 -4.47
C GLU A 57 4.24 7.62 -4.49
N ILE A 58 3.48 7.02 -5.41
CA ILE A 58 3.41 5.57 -5.59
C ILE A 58 4.60 5.13 -6.46
N ILE A 59 5.42 4.24 -5.91
CA ILE A 59 6.69 3.82 -6.52
C ILE A 59 6.52 2.52 -7.28
N ALA A 60 5.99 1.48 -6.64
CA ALA A 60 5.83 0.14 -7.22
C ALA A 60 4.77 -0.67 -6.46
N SER A 61 4.14 -1.65 -7.11
CA SER A 61 3.32 -2.66 -6.42
C SER A 61 4.20 -3.56 -5.56
N VAL A 62 3.69 -3.97 -4.40
CA VAL A 62 4.30 -5.04 -3.61
C VAL A 62 3.78 -6.35 -4.18
N GLU A 63 4.65 -7.07 -4.88
CA GLU A 63 4.35 -8.42 -5.33
C GLU A 63 4.29 -9.34 -4.11
N LEU A 64 3.22 -10.12 -4.01
CA LEU A 64 3.18 -11.23 -3.06
C LEU A 64 4.28 -12.21 -3.48
N PRO A 65 5.07 -12.75 -2.52
CA PRO A 65 5.98 -13.82 -2.87
C PRO A 65 5.15 -14.94 -3.52
N GLU A 66 5.57 -15.38 -4.71
CA GLU A 66 5.07 -16.63 -5.28
C GLU A 66 5.15 -17.70 -4.18
N GLU A 67 4.15 -18.59 -4.10
CA GLU A 67 4.03 -19.60 -3.04
C GLU A 67 5.31 -20.44 -2.94
N TYR A 68 6.29 -19.98 -2.17
CA TYR A 68 7.40 -20.79 -1.73
C TYR A 68 6.84 -21.53 -0.54
N PRO A 69 6.54 -22.86 -0.66
CA PRO A 69 6.21 -23.63 0.52
C PRO A 69 7.36 -23.41 1.49
N LEU A 70 7.04 -22.85 2.66
CA LEU A 70 7.94 -22.77 3.80
C LEU A 70 8.47 -24.19 4.00
N ARG A 71 9.65 -24.49 3.44
CA ARG A 71 10.31 -25.76 3.70
C ARG A 71 10.70 -25.67 5.16
N GLN A 72 9.87 -26.28 6.02
CA GLN A 72 10.25 -26.53 7.38
C GLN A 72 11.57 -27.28 7.32
N ALA A 73 12.67 -26.60 7.67
CA ALA A 73 13.91 -27.27 7.96
C ALA A 73 13.61 -28.16 9.18
N ALA A 74 13.51 -29.46 8.95
CA ALA A 74 13.51 -30.43 10.02
C ALA A 74 14.90 -30.37 10.68
N GLU A 75 14.89 -30.15 11.98
CA GLU A 75 16.07 -30.14 12.87
C GLU A 75 16.64 -31.55 13.06
#